data_AF-A0A7K2Z2U5-F1
#
_entry.id   AF-A0A7K2Z2U5-F1
#
_cell.length_a   1.000
_cell.length_b   1.000
_cell.length_c   1.000
_cell.angle_alpha   90.00
_cell.angle_beta   90.00
_cell.angle_gamma   90.00
#
_symmetry.space_group_name_H-M   'P 1'
#
loop_
_entity.id
_entity.type
_entity.pdbx_description
1 polymer ?
#
loop_
_entity_poly.entity_id
_entity_poly.type
_entity_poly.pdbx_seq_one_letter_code
_entity_poly.pdbx_strand_id
1 'polypeptide(L)'
;MTDSTRREAQSAEPLVADHRTDMSSPVHHLGHGPTAYHGMSEITKAGVGDVVPVSGAAGGVGSPAGRIAECRGARRCSAVRAARRRSTT
;
A
#
# COMPACT_ATOMS: atom_id res chain seq x y z
N MET A 1 31.46 -9.55 27.38
CA MET A 1 31.40 -8.55 26.31
C MET A 1 30.55 -9.11 25.18
N THR A 2 29.21 -9.04 25.32
CA THR A 2 28.15 -9.16 24.28
C THR A 2 26.80 -9.49 24.95
N ASP A 3 26.23 -8.53 25.68
CA ASP A 3 24.82 -8.60 26.15
C ASP A 3 24.09 -7.25 25.96
N SER A 4 24.85 -6.17 25.70
CA SER A 4 24.31 -4.82 25.48
C SER A 4 23.61 -4.61 24.14
N THR A 5 23.88 -5.45 23.12
CA THR A 5 23.29 -5.30 21.77
C THR A 5 21.91 -5.94 21.63
N ARG A 6 21.47 -6.77 22.59
CA ARG A 6 20.14 -7.39 22.55
C ARG A 6 19.06 -6.47 23.11
N ARG A 7 19.42 -5.55 24.01
CA ARG A 7 18.48 -4.65 24.70
C ARG A 7 18.00 -3.48 23.84
N GLU A 8 18.73 -3.12 22.80
CA GLU A 8 18.28 -2.10 21.82
C GLU A 8 17.24 -2.66 20.84
N ALA A 9 17.27 -3.97 20.56
CA ALA A 9 16.25 -4.64 19.74
C ALA A 9 14.90 -4.83 20.46
N GLN A 10 14.85 -4.61 21.79
CA GLN A 10 13.67 -4.83 22.62
C GLN A 10 12.87 -3.56 22.92
N SER A 11 13.23 -2.41 22.34
CA SER A 11 12.38 -1.20 22.38
C SER A 11 11.45 -1.08 21.16
N ALA A 12 11.40 -2.09 20.29
CA ALA A 12 10.57 -2.12 19.09
C ALA A 12 9.17 -2.70 19.34
N GLU A 13 8.62 -2.52 20.54
CA GLU A 13 7.20 -2.70 20.80
C GLU A 13 6.65 -1.31 21.12
N PRO A 14 5.84 -0.78 20.21
CA PRO A 14 4.44 -0.99 20.47
C PRO A 14 3.73 -1.48 19.21
N LEU A 15 2.41 -1.57 19.33
CA LEU A 15 1.53 -1.40 18.19
C LEU A 15 1.28 -2.69 17.39
N VAL A 16 0.50 -3.56 18.03
CA VAL A 16 -0.69 -4.10 17.36
C VAL A 16 -1.59 -2.90 16.98
N ALA A 17 -1.16 -2.12 15.98
CA ALA A 17 -1.88 -0.98 15.46
C ALA A 17 -3.01 -1.49 14.58
N ASP A 18 -4.17 -0.85 14.69
CA ASP A 18 -5.34 -1.10 13.87
C ASP A 18 -4.97 -1.29 12.39
N HIS A 19 -5.18 -2.49 11.86
CA HIS A 19 -4.84 -2.88 10.49
C HIS A 19 -5.45 -1.96 9.41
N ARG A 20 -6.47 -1.17 9.78
CA ARG A 20 -7.16 -0.23 8.90
C ARG A 20 -6.37 1.06 8.61
N THR A 21 -5.31 1.36 9.38
CA THR A 21 -4.52 2.60 9.26
C THR A 21 -3.04 2.39 8.93
N ASP A 22 -2.55 1.15 8.84
CA ASP A 22 -1.13 0.86 8.61
C ASP A 22 -0.65 1.01 7.14
N MET A 23 -1.08 2.09 6.49
CA MET A 23 -0.34 2.63 5.34
C MET A 23 0.86 3.48 5.80
N SER A 24 0.97 3.73 7.11
CA SER A 24 1.97 4.57 7.74
C SER A 24 3.15 3.83 8.35
N SER A 25 3.41 2.59 7.94
CA SER A 25 4.70 1.97 8.24
C SER A 25 5.83 2.80 7.57
N PRO A 26 6.98 3.00 8.24
CA PRO A 26 8.11 3.74 7.67
C PRO A 26 8.60 3.14 6.34
N VAL A 27 8.44 1.81 6.17
CA VAL A 27 8.80 1.08 4.95
C VAL A 27 7.94 1.50 3.76
N HIS A 28 6.65 1.76 3.98
CA HIS A 28 5.78 2.30 2.91
C HIS A 28 6.16 3.73 2.56
N HIS A 29 6.46 4.60 3.54
CA HIS A 29 6.85 5.98 3.28
C HIS A 29 8.19 6.14 2.55
N LEU A 30 9.16 5.25 2.80
CA LEU A 30 10.49 5.35 2.22
C LEU A 30 10.67 4.49 0.95
N GLY A 31 9.91 3.41 0.81
CA GLY A 31 10.06 2.47 -0.31
C GLY A 31 9.14 2.76 -1.49
N HIS A 32 7.83 2.71 -1.26
CA HIS A 32 6.84 2.58 -2.36
C HIS A 32 5.73 3.65 -2.35
N GLY A 33 5.56 4.34 -1.22
CA GLY A 33 4.55 5.37 -0.98
C GLY A 33 4.75 6.66 -1.80
N PRO A 34 5.99 7.21 -1.93
CA PRO A 34 6.21 8.40 -2.76
C PRO A 34 5.83 8.18 -4.22
N THR A 35 6.17 7.01 -4.78
CA THR A 35 5.80 6.61 -6.14
C THR A 35 4.29 6.46 -6.29
N ALA A 36 3.63 5.80 -5.34
CA ALA A 36 2.17 5.64 -5.35
C ALA A 36 1.46 7.01 -5.26
N TYR A 37 1.93 7.90 -4.40
CA TYR A 37 1.36 9.23 -4.22
C TYR A 37 1.57 10.12 -5.44
N HIS A 38 2.78 10.16 -5.99
CA HIS A 38 3.06 10.95 -7.19
C HIS A 38 2.22 10.48 -8.39
N GLY A 39 2.10 9.16 -8.58
CA GLY A 39 1.22 8.59 -9.60
C GLY A 39 -0.24 9.02 -9.43
N MET A 40 -0.78 8.95 -8.22
CA MET A 40 -2.19 9.28 -7.96
C MET A 40 -2.47 10.79 -7.91
N SER A 41 -1.52 11.60 -7.43
CA SER A 41 -1.70 13.05 -7.29
C SER A 41 -1.39 13.83 -8.56
N GLU A 42 -0.27 13.52 -9.21
CA GLU A 42 0.26 14.36 -10.29
C GLU A 42 -0.02 13.78 -11.68
N ILE A 43 0.10 12.46 -11.83
CA ILE A 43 -0.09 11.80 -13.12
C ILE A 43 -1.57 11.54 -13.39
N THR A 44 -2.21 10.75 -12.52
CA THR A 44 -3.63 10.37 -12.66
C THR A 44 -4.57 11.47 -12.18
N LYS A 45 -4.11 12.31 -11.23
CA LYS A 45 -4.94 13.34 -10.58
C LYS A 45 -6.27 12.78 -10.06
N ALA A 46 -6.21 11.58 -9.46
CA ALA A 46 -7.38 10.87 -8.98
C ALA A 46 -8.20 11.77 -8.04
N GLY A 47 -9.50 11.90 -8.31
CA GLY A 47 -10.40 12.78 -7.59
C GLY A 47 -11.76 12.15 -7.31
N VAL A 48 -12.66 13.01 -6.84
CA VAL A 48 -13.99 12.60 -6.38
C VAL A 48 -14.80 12.00 -7.52
N GLY A 49 -15.31 10.79 -7.33
CA GLY A 49 -16.18 10.15 -8.30
C GLY A 49 -15.45 9.29 -9.35
N ASP A 50 -14.13 9.38 -9.41
CA ASP A 50 -13.33 8.65 -10.39
C ASP A 50 -13.29 7.14 -10.13
N VAL A 51 -13.11 6.38 -11.20
CA VAL A 51 -12.84 4.94 -11.14
C VAL A 51 -11.42 4.73 -11.63
N VAL A 52 -10.52 4.38 -10.71
CA VAL A 52 -9.09 4.26 -11.00
C VAL A 52 -8.71 2.78 -11.04
N PRO A 53 -8.44 2.20 -12.24
CA PRO A 53 -7.94 0.85 -12.34
C PRO A 53 -6.47 0.79 -11.91
N VAL A 54 -6.15 -0.09 -10.97
CA VAL A 54 -4.77 -0.27 -10.49
C VAL A 54 -4.26 -1.65 -10.91
N SER A 55 -3.30 -1.66 -11.83
CA SER A 55 -2.56 -2.87 -12.17
C SER A 55 -1.69 -3.29 -10.99
N GLY A 56 -1.68 -4.58 -10.64
CA GLY A 56 -0.89 -5.08 -9.52
C GLY A 56 -1.29 -4.49 -8.16
N ALA A 57 -2.58 -4.25 -7.92
CA ALA A 57 -3.10 -3.65 -6.69
C ALA A 57 -2.73 -4.39 -5.37
N ALA A 58 -2.30 -5.65 -5.44
CA ALA A 58 -1.79 -6.41 -4.31
C ALA A 58 -0.26 -6.31 -4.12
N GLY A 59 0.43 -5.52 -4.95
CA GLY A 59 1.87 -5.32 -4.89
C GLY A 59 2.27 -4.11 -4.03
N GLY A 60 3.57 -3.97 -3.76
CA GLY A 60 4.11 -2.95 -2.85
C GLY A 60 3.73 -1.49 -3.15
N VAL A 61 3.55 -1.14 -4.43
CA VAL A 61 3.08 0.20 -4.86
C VAL A 61 1.55 0.20 -5.08
N GLY A 62 1.01 -0.89 -5.62
CA GLY A 62 -0.41 -0.97 -5.99
C GLY A 62 -1.35 -0.93 -4.78
N SER A 63 -0.95 -1.52 -3.65
CA SER A 63 -1.74 -1.49 -2.41
C SER A 63 -1.87 -0.09 -1.82
N PRO A 64 -0.79 0.70 -1.63
CA PRO A 64 -0.92 2.10 -1.25
C PRO A 64 -1.63 2.96 -2.29
N ALA A 65 -1.41 2.71 -3.58
CA ALA A 65 -2.03 3.51 -4.63
C ALA A 65 -3.58 3.42 -4.61
N GLY A 66 -4.14 2.24 -4.37
CA GLY A 66 -5.60 2.08 -4.20
C GLY A 66 -6.14 2.85 -3.01
N ARG A 67 -5.46 2.79 -1.87
CA ARG A 67 -5.87 3.52 -0.66
C ARG A 67 -5.75 5.04 -0.82
N ILE A 68 -4.70 5.51 -1.48
CA ILE A 68 -4.51 6.94 -1.78
C ILE A 68 -5.64 7.44 -2.69
N ALA A 69 -6.02 6.67 -3.71
CA ALA A 69 -7.13 7.04 -4.59
C ALA A 69 -8.47 7.11 -3.82
N GLU A 70 -8.74 6.16 -2.91
CA GLU A 70 -9.92 6.22 -2.02
C GLU A 70 -9.89 7.47 -1.11
N CYS A 71 -8.75 7.79 -0.49
CA CYS A 71 -8.60 8.98 0.35
C CYS A 71 -8.82 10.29 -0.44
N ARG A 72 -8.57 10.28 -1.75
CA ARG A 72 -8.82 11.42 -2.65
C ARG A 72 -10.26 11.49 -3.16
N GLY A 73 -11.11 10.56 -2.75
CA GLY A 73 -12.54 10.54 -3.08
C GLY A 73 -12.90 9.68 -4.30
N ALA A 74 -11.97 8.88 -4.83
CA ALA A 74 -12.30 7.95 -5.90
C ALA A 74 -13.43 7.01 -5.46
N ARG A 75 -14.43 6.83 -6.33
CA ARG A 75 -15.64 6.07 -5.98
C ARG A 75 -15.36 4.57 -5.91
N ARG A 76 -14.43 4.08 -6.73
CA ARG A 76 -14.00 2.68 -6.76
C ARG A 76 -12.56 2.55 -7.27
N CYS A 77 -11.76 1.78 -6.56
CA CYS A 77 -10.50 1.24 -7.05
C CYS A 77 -10.68 -0.25 -7.35
N SER A 78 -10.38 -0.68 -8.57
CA SER A 78 -10.52 -2.08 -8.98
C SER A 78 -9.15 -2.71 -9.22
N ALA A 79 -8.87 -3.79 -8.47
CA ALA A 79 -7.72 -4.64 -8.69
C ALA A 79 -7.96 -5.58 -9.88
N VAL A 80 -7.01 -5.66 -10.80
CA VAL A 80 -7.00 -6.72 -11.83
C VAL A 80 -6.26 -7.94 -11.27
N ARG A 81 -6.95 -9.08 -11.20
CA ARG A 81 -6.35 -10.38 -10.84
C ARG A 81 -6.11 -11.20 -12.09
N ALA A 82 -4.94 -11.84 -12.19
CA ALA A 82 -4.71 -12.83 -13.23
C ALA A 82 -5.75 -13.97 -13.11
N ALA A 83 -6.51 -14.19 -14.17
CA ALA A 83 -7.41 -15.34 -14.25
C ALA A 83 -6.55 -16.61 -14.34
N ARG A 84 -6.68 -17.50 -13.35
CA ARG A 84 -6.07 -18.83 -13.43
C ARG A 84 -6.65 -19.54 -14.65
N ARG A 85 -5.80 -19.90 -15.62
CA ARG A 85 -6.22 -20.69 -16.78
C ARG A 85 -6.81 -22.00 -16.24
N ARG A 86 -8.08 -22.26 -16.51
CA ARG A 86 -8.68 -23.57 -16.22
C ARG A 86 -8.08 -24.52 -17.25
N SER A 87 -7.25 -25.45 -16.81
CA SER A 87 -6.79 -26.55 -17.66
C SER A 87 -8.00 -27.45 -17.93
N THR A 88 -8.57 -27.35 -19.11
CA THR A 88 -9.43 -28.40 -19.66
C THR A 88 -8.54 -29.53 -20.14
N THR A 89 -8.53 -30.63 -19.40
CA THR A 89 -8.12 -31.96 -19.83
C THR A 89 -9.32 -32.86 -19.58
#